data_AF-A0A5A7RFG1-F1
#
_entry.id   AF-A0A5A7RFG1-F1
#
_cell.length_a   1.000
_cell.length_b   1.000
_cell.length_c   1.000
_cell.angle_alpha   90.00
_cell.angle_beta   90.00
_cell.angle_gamma   90.00
#
_symmetry.space_group_name_H-M   'P 1'
#
loop_
_entity.id
_entity.type
_entity.pdbx_description
1 polymer ?
#
loop_
_entity_poly.entity_id
_entity_poly.type
_entity_poly.pdbx_seq_one_letter_code
_entity_poly.pdbx_strand_id
1 'polypeptide(L)'
;MPRLSTPITQDECLYDDRWTKQADNLFVDLLIESHLLWKWTNGRPGGAVFDYCRSVFVGELELIYSNAEFEERFDFLQKRYQVLSWMLVHRRYREDTKIFI
;
A
#
# COMPACT_ATOMS: atom_id res chain seq x y z
N MET A 1 -15.56 32.96 13.84
CA MET A 1 -14.79 31.72 14.05
C MET A 1 -15.19 30.73 12.95
N PRO A 2 -14.28 30.29 12.08
CA PRO A 2 -14.60 29.23 11.13
C PRO A 2 -14.77 27.93 11.93
N ARG A 3 -15.85 27.21 11.66
CA ARG A 3 -16.11 25.92 12.30
C ARG A 3 -15.06 24.93 11.77
N LEU A 4 -14.36 24.28 12.70
CA LEU A 4 -13.48 23.16 12.44
C LEU A 4 -14.20 22.22 11.46
N SER A 5 -13.62 22.09 10.27
CA SER A 5 -14.01 21.12 9.25
C SER A 5 -14.20 19.77 9.92
N THR A 6 -15.26 19.07 9.53
CA THR A 6 -15.51 17.67 9.87
C THR A 6 -14.19 16.90 9.93
N PRO A 7 -13.88 16.16 11.01
CA PRO A 7 -12.68 15.36 11.03
C PRO A 7 -12.80 14.37 9.87
N ILE A 8 -12.03 14.62 8.81
CA ILE A 8 -11.90 13.68 7.69
C ILE A 8 -11.48 12.38 8.34
N THR A 9 -12.36 11.38 8.27
CA THR A 9 -12.05 10.09 8.84
C THR A 9 -10.85 9.52 8.10
N GLN A 10 -9.95 8.83 8.79
CA GLN A 10 -8.68 8.38 8.20
C GLN A 10 -8.89 7.48 6.95
N ASP A 11 -10.07 6.88 6.83
CA ASP A 11 -10.57 6.15 5.65
C ASP A 11 -10.83 7.07 4.44
N GLU A 12 -11.45 8.25 4.64
CA GLU A 12 -11.71 9.26 3.59
C GLU A 12 -10.42 9.92 3.06
N CYS A 13 -9.31 9.85 3.79
CA CYS A 13 -8.00 10.30 3.30
C CYS A 13 -7.20 9.20 2.57
N LEU A 14 -7.59 7.94 2.69
CA LEU A 14 -6.80 6.79 2.25
C LEU A 14 -7.36 6.15 0.97
N TYR A 15 -8.68 6.14 0.87
CA TYR A 15 -9.41 5.52 -0.21
C TYR A 15 -10.16 6.59 -0.99
N ASP A 16 -10.13 6.44 -2.31
CA ASP A 16 -10.95 7.24 -3.22
C ASP A 16 -12.05 6.35 -3.82
N ASP A 17 -12.83 6.91 -4.75
CA ASP A 17 -13.95 6.20 -5.41
C ASP A 17 -13.51 4.93 -6.16
N ARG A 18 -12.21 4.78 -6.45
CA ARG A 18 -11.65 3.66 -7.20
C ARG A 18 -10.79 2.77 -6.32
N TRP A 19 -9.81 3.33 -5.62
CA TRP A 19 -8.99 2.64 -4.63
C TRP A 19 -9.76 2.47 -3.34
N THR A 20 -10.69 1.51 -3.32
CA THR A 20 -11.38 1.06 -2.11
C THR A 20 -10.48 0.15 -1.28
N LYS A 21 -10.84 -0.08 0.00
CA LYS A 21 -10.17 -1.08 0.85
C LYS A 21 -10.11 -2.48 0.22
N GLN A 22 -11.15 -2.87 -0.51
CA GLN A 22 -11.19 -4.16 -1.22
C GLN A 22 -10.18 -4.21 -2.35
N ALA A 23 -10.12 -3.15 -3.17
CA ALA A 23 -9.12 -3.02 -4.24
C ALA A 23 -7.70 -3.03 -3.67
N ASP A 24 -7.46 -2.31 -2.59
CA ASP A 24 -6.15 -2.25 -1.94
C ASP A 24 -5.69 -3.60 -1.41
N ASN A 25 -6.59 -4.33 -0.72
CA ASN A 25 -6.30 -5.66 -0.22
C ASN A 25 -5.98 -6.63 -1.37
N LEU A 26 -6.80 -6.64 -2.43
CA LEU A 26 -6.55 -7.47 -3.60
C LEU A 26 -5.18 -7.14 -4.22
N PHE A 27 -4.83 -5.85 -4.33
CA PHE A 27 -3.55 -5.45 -4.87
C PHE A 27 -2.37 -5.99 -4.04
N VAL A 28 -2.46 -5.85 -2.71
CA VAL A 28 -1.44 -6.36 -1.79
C VAL A 28 -1.33 -7.89 -1.87
N ASP A 29 -2.45 -8.60 -1.92
CA ASP A 29 -2.46 -10.06 -2.04
C ASP A 29 -1.77 -10.52 -3.34
N LEU A 30 -2.03 -9.86 -4.46
CA LEU A 30 -1.39 -10.17 -5.74
C LEU A 30 0.12 -9.85 -5.77
N LEU A 31 0.55 -8.81 -5.07
CA LEU A 31 1.97 -8.51 -4.87
C LEU A 31 2.66 -9.60 -4.04
N ILE A 32 2.03 -10.05 -2.96
CA ILE A 32 2.51 -11.15 -2.12
C ILE A 32 2.58 -12.45 -2.94
N GLU A 33 1.53 -12.77 -3.68
CA GLU A 33 1.48 -13.95 -4.54
C GLU A 33 2.61 -13.91 -5.59
N SER A 34 2.78 -12.78 -6.28
CA SER A 34 3.85 -12.58 -7.26
C SER A 34 5.24 -12.75 -6.63
N HIS A 35 5.40 -12.36 -5.37
CA HIS A 35 6.63 -12.58 -4.62
C HIS A 35 6.86 -14.05 -4.29
N LEU A 36 5.84 -14.74 -3.78
CA LEU A 36 5.88 -16.17 -3.43
C LEU A 36 6.12 -17.06 -4.65
N LEU A 37 5.60 -16.67 -5.82
CA LEU A 37 5.80 -17.35 -7.10
C LEU A 37 7.14 -17.00 -7.77
N TRP A 38 8.02 -16.27 -7.07
CA TRP A 38 9.34 -15.84 -7.57
C TRP A 38 9.28 -15.00 -8.85
N LYS A 39 8.10 -14.42 -9.16
CA LYS A 39 7.92 -13.51 -10.30
C LYS A 39 8.48 -12.12 -10.03
N TRP A 40 8.59 -11.76 -8.75
CA TRP A 40 9.23 -10.54 -8.28
C TRP A 40 9.91 -10.77 -6.93
N THR A 41 11.22 -10.57 -6.87
CA THR A 41 11.99 -10.91 -5.67
C THR A 41 12.32 -9.69 -4.81
N ASN A 42 12.79 -8.59 -5.41
CA ASN A 42 13.23 -7.41 -4.67
C ASN A 42 12.94 -6.12 -5.44
N GLY A 43 12.85 -5.00 -4.72
CA GLY A 43 12.76 -3.67 -5.31
C GLY A 43 11.39 -3.40 -5.95
N ARG A 44 11.37 -2.64 -7.06
CA ARG A 44 10.13 -2.30 -7.76
C ARG A 44 9.65 -3.49 -8.62
N PRO A 45 8.35 -3.83 -8.61
CA PRO A 45 7.81 -4.82 -9.54
C PRO A 45 8.04 -4.42 -11.00
N GLY A 46 8.29 -5.40 -11.85
CA GLY A 46 8.37 -5.19 -13.30
C GLY A 46 6.98 -5.11 -13.94
N GLY A 47 6.91 -4.60 -15.18
CA GLY A 47 5.64 -4.42 -15.90
C GLY A 47 4.76 -5.68 -15.97
N ALA A 48 5.36 -6.86 -16.09
CA ALA A 48 4.64 -8.13 -16.13
C ALA A 48 3.83 -8.42 -14.85
N VAL A 49 4.28 -7.95 -13.68
CA VAL A 49 3.52 -8.08 -12.43
C VAL A 49 2.31 -7.15 -12.44
N PHE A 50 2.46 -5.93 -12.94
CA PHE A 50 1.34 -5.00 -13.08
C PHE A 50 0.34 -5.45 -14.14
N ASP A 51 0.79 -6.05 -15.25
CA ASP A 51 -0.07 -6.65 -16.26
C ASP A 51 -0.89 -7.81 -15.66
N TYR A 52 -0.27 -8.63 -14.81
CA TYR A 52 -0.96 -9.66 -14.05
C TYR A 52 -2.01 -9.06 -13.10
N CYS A 53 -1.63 -8.09 -12.27
CA CYS A 53 -2.57 -7.40 -11.38
C CYS A 53 -3.75 -6.80 -12.15
N ARG A 54 -3.49 -6.15 -13.28
CA ARG A 54 -4.51 -5.59 -14.15
C ARG A 54 -5.49 -6.66 -14.64
N SER A 55 -4.98 -7.81 -15.09
CA SER A 55 -5.82 -8.90 -15.57
C SER A 55 -6.76 -9.44 -14.49
N VAL A 56 -6.27 -9.59 -13.26
CA VAL A 56 -7.07 -10.07 -12.13
C VAL A 56 -8.08 -9.01 -11.66
N PHE A 57 -7.69 -7.74 -11.63
CA PHE A 57 -8.59 -6.64 -11.25
C PHE A 57 -9.80 -6.51 -12.18
N VAL A 58 -9.58 -6.71 -13.48
CA VAL A 58 -10.69 -6.74 -14.46
C VAL A 58 -11.61 -7.92 -14.20
N GLY A 59 -11.07 -9.08 -13.84
CA GLY A 59 -11.85 -10.29 -13.58
C GLY A 59 -12.62 -10.27 -12.25
N GLU A 60 -12.01 -9.76 -11.17
CA GLU A 60 -12.54 -9.85 -9.81
C GLU A 60 -13.35 -8.61 -9.39
N LEU A 61 -12.97 -7.43 -9.88
CA LEU A 61 -13.58 -6.16 -9.45
C LEU A 61 -14.27 -5.41 -10.58
N GLU A 62 -14.17 -5.89 -11.83
CA GLU A 62 -14.62 -5.18 -13.04
C GLU A 62 -14.01 -3.75 -13.16
N LEU A 63 -12.88 -3.52 -12.48
CA LEU A 63 -12.19 -2.24 -12.47
C LEU A 63 -11.05 -2.25 -13.47
N ILE A 64 -11.03 -1.24 -14.33
CA ILE A 64 -9.95 -1.03 -15.30
C ILE A 64 -8.97 -0.01 -14.72
N TYR A 65 -7.75 -0.46 -14.45
CA TYR A 65 -6.62 0.38 -14.11
C TYR A 65 -5.55 0.29 -15.20
N SER A 66 -4.83 1.38 -15.37
CA SER A 66 -3.58 1.45 -16.13
C SER A 66 -2.41 1.01 -15.26
N ASN A 67 -1.32 0.60 -15.91
CA ASN A 67 -0.10 0.23 -15.17
C ASN A 67 0.47 1.44 -14.39
N ALA A 68 0.29 2.66 -14.90
CA ALA A 68 0.68 3.89 -14.20
C ALA A 68 -0.06 4.06 -12.86
N GLU A 69 -1.36 3.74 -12.81
CA GLU A 69 -2.13 3.80 -11.57
C GLU A 69 -1.70 2.74 -10.55
N PHE A 70 -1.36 1.53 -11.01
CA PHE A 70 -0.79 0.51 -10.14
C PHE A 70 0.60 0.90 -9.62
N GLU A 71 1.43 1.49 -10.47
CA GLU A 71 2.75 1.99 -10.10
C GLU A 71 2.64 3.09 -9.02
N GLU A 72 1.76 4.07 -9.22
CA GLU A 72 1.52 5.14 -8.26
C GLU A 72 1.01 4.58 -6.92
N ARG A 73 0.08 3.62 -6.98
CA ARG A 73 -0.44 2.99 -5.77
C ARG A 73 0.62 2.17 -5.03
N PHE A 74 1.49 1.47 -5.77
CA PHE A 74 2.63 0.76 -5.19
C PHE A 74 3.57 1.73 -4.47
N ASP A 75 3.94 2.84 -5.12
CA ASP A 75 4.85 3.84 -4.54
C ASP A 75 4.25 4.46 -3.26
N PHE A 76 2.92 4.71 -3.26
CA PHE A 76 2.19 5.14 -2.07
C PHE A 76 2.27 4.13 -0.93
N LEU A 77 1.96 2.85 -1.19
CA LEU A 77 2.01 1.79 -0.19
C LEU A 77 3.44 1.57 0.33
N GLN A 78 4.42 1.59 -0.55
CA GLN A 78 5.83 1.43 -0.20
C GLN A 78 6.30 2.55 0.74
N LYS A 79 5.99 3.81 0.42
CA LYS A 79 6.32 4.96 1.27
C LYS A 79 5.66 4.83 2.64
N ARG A 80 4.40 4.41 2.70
CA ARG A 80 3.69 4.21 3.96
C ARG A 80 4.31 3.09 4.80
N TYR A 81 4.68 1.97 4.16
CA TYR A 81 5.40 0.89 4.82
C TYR A 81 6.75 1.36 5.38
N GLN A 82 7.51 2.14 4.61
CA GLN A 82 8.78 2.71 5.05
C GLN A 82 8.61 3.62 6.29
N VAL A 83 7.60 4.50 6.29
CA VAL A 83 7.30 5.35 7.43
C VAL A 83 6.92 4.52 8.66
N LEU A 84 6.04 3.53 8.51
CA LEU A 84 5.62 2.66 9.60
C LEU A 84 6.79 1.84 10.15
N SER A 85 7.61 1.26 9.27
CA SER A 85 8.82 0.52 9.63
C SER A 85 9.80 1.43 10.38
N TRP A 86 10.05 2.64 9.88
CA TRP A 86 10.89 3.63 10.55
C TRP A 86 10.36 3.95 11.95
N MET A 87 9.05 4.20 12.11
CA MET A 87 8.44 4.48 13.40
C MET A 87 8.60 3.31 14.38
N LEU A 88 8.40 2.07 13.93
CA LEU A 88 8.54 0.88 14.76
C LEU A 88 9.99 0.64 15.19
N VAL A 89 10.93 0.82 14.26
CA VAL A 89 12.37 0.72 14.53
C VAL A 89 12.78 1.78 15.57
N HIS A 90 12.34 3.03 15.43
CA HIS A 90 12.68 4.11 16.37
C HIS A 90 12.00 3.95 17.73
N ARG A 91 10.81 3.34 17.78
CA ARG A 91 10.15 3.01 19.05
C ARG A 91 10.91 1.94 19.82
N ARG A 92 11.43 0.92 19.13
CA ARG A 92 12.25 -0.14 19.71
C ARG A 92 13.56 0.41 20.30
N TYR A 93 14.26 1.26 19.55
CA TYR A 93 15.47 1.94 20.07
C TYR A 93 15.21 2.78 21.33
N ARG A 94 14.05 3.44 21.42
CA ARG A 94 13.67 4.27 22.59
C ARG A 94 13.36 3.42 23.84
N GLU A 95 12.85 2.21 23.68
CA GLU A 95 12.62 1.29 24.81
C GLU A 95 13.93 0.64 25.29
N ASP A 96 14.83 0.30 24.36
CA ASP A 96 16.15 -0.26 24.69
C ASP A 96 17.05 0.75 25.44
N THR A 97 16.86 2.06 25.25
CA THR A 97 17.59 3.10 26.01
C THR A 97 17.04 3.33 27.42
N LYS A 98 15.85 2.81 27.75
CA LYS A 98 15.25 2.93 29.08
C LYS A 98 15.57 1.76 30.00
N ILE A 99 16.16 0.69 29.48
CA ILE A 99 16.58 -0.48 30.27
C ILE A 99 18.00 -0.29 30.86
N PHE A 100 18.67 0.82 30.51
CA PHE A 100 20.01 1.18 31.00
C PHE A 100 20.03 2.51 31.80
N ILE A 101 19.04 2.74 32.67
CA ILE A 101 19.13 3.76 33.72
C ILE A 101 18.62 3.17 35.03
#